data_AF-A0A5K1FZM7-F1
#
_entry.id   AF-A0A5K1FZM7-F1
#
_cell.length_a   1.000
_cell.length_b   1.000
_cell.length_c   1.000
_cell.angle_alpha   90.00
_cell.angle_beta   90.00
_cell.angle_gamma   90.00
#
_symmetry.space_group_name_H-M   'P 1'
#
loop_
_entity.id
_entity.type
_entity.pdbx_description
1 polymer ?
#
loop_
_entity_poly.entity_id
_entity_poly.type
_entity_poly.pdbx_seq_one_letter_code
_entity_poly.pdbx_strand_id
1 'polypeptide(L)'
;VIDAAAPVLVDLAEVSSLGDHKRLGESIAEVLQECIQSHVMVRSSISSHTKEQLDELANSRRRTKWEKNMPKEDLHIKQAAALVVKLEGNSLFSSGDIAGAAAKYTEALASCPMKSRKERLVLFSNRAQCHLLMQQPLAAISDATRALCLHSPINRHAKSLWRRAQAYDMLGLAKESLLDAILFINECSQSTDPDLSLWKNKVPDYAERLVKKQMRASWLFREAAIKHGSTNHHGDIGDIYGEEGDDSEWETASESDIENAVGGEAGNNGSWQNDEQEKAEHEKSSKEGSIH
;
A
#
# COMPACT_ATOMS: atom_id res chain seq x y z
N VAL A 1 -15.09 -3.01 21.44
CA VAL A 1 -14.71 -4.00 20.41
C VAL A 1 -14.69 -3.38 19.02
N ILE A 2 -15.80 -2.77 18.56
CA ILE A 2 -15.84 -2.14 17.22
C ILE A 2 -14.81 -1.02 17.07
N ASP A 3 -14.65 -0.11 18.04
CA ASP A 3 -13.62 0.96 17.97
C ASP A 3 -12.17 0.43 17.85
N ALA A 4 -11.91 -0.79 18.32
CA ALA A 4 -10.58 -1.40 18.20
C ALA A 4 -10.42 -2.17 16.87
N ALA A 5 -11.47 -2.84 16.40
CA ALA A 5 -11.42 -3.71 15.23
C ALA A 5 -11.64 -2.94 13.91
N ALA A 6 -12.52 -1.94 13.89
CA ALA A 6 -12.90 -1.24 12.68
C ALA A 6 -11.74 -0.53 11.97
N PRO A 7 -10.82 0.19 12.65
CA PRO A 7 -9.70 0.84 11.98
C PRO A 7 -8.84 -0.16 11.18
N VAL A 8 -8.52 -1.30 11.80
CA VAL A 8 -7.72 -2.36 11.16
C VAL A 8 -8.47 -3.00 9.99
N LEU A 9 -9.77 -3.26 10.14
CA LEU A 9 -10.58 -3.85 9.07
C LEU A 9 -10.78 -2.88 7.89
N VAL A 10 -10.83 -1.57 8.15
CA VAL A 10 -10.88 -0.54 7.10
C VAL A 10 -9.62 -0.59 6.24
N ASP A 11 -8.44 -0.69 6.86
CA ASP A 11 -7.17 -0.80 6.12
C ASP A 11 -7.11 -2.07 5.27
N LEU A 12 -7.63 -3.19 5.80
CA LEU A 12 -7.70 -4.47 5.10
C LEU A 12 -8.77 -4.52 4.00
N ALA A 13 -9.68 -3.55 3.92
CA ALA A 13 -10.72 -3.51 2.90
C ALA A 13 -10.19 -3.24 1.48
N GLU A 14 -8.92 -2.86 1.36
CA GLU A 14 -8.19 -2.65 0.09
C GLU A 14 -7.68 -3.98 -0.54
N VAL A 15 -7.74 -5.10 0.21
CA VAL A 15 -7.32 -6.43 -0.24
C VAL A 15 -8.21 -6.96 -1.36
N SER A 16 -7.63 -7.28 -2.52
CA SER A 16 -8.37 -7.88 -3.65
C SER A 16 -8.67 -9.36 -3.43
N SER A 17 -7.68 -10.12 -2.98
CA SER A 17 -7.75 -11.58 -2.86
C SER A 17 -6.68 -12.11 -1.92
N LEU A 18 -7.03 -13.02 -1.02
CA LEU A 18 -6.09 -13.68 -0.12
C LEU A 18 -6.25 -15.19 -0.20
N GLY A 19 -5.28 -15.89 -0.80
CA GLY A 19 -5.41 -17.31 -1.13
C GLY A 19 -6.62 -17.56 -2.02
N ASP A 20 -7.50 -18.46 -1.60
CA ASP A 20 -8.73 -18.79 -2.35
C ASP A 20 -9.86 -17.76 -2.17
N HIS A 21 -9.72 -16.82 -1.23
CA HIS A 21 -10.72 -15.81 -0.95
C HIS A 21 -10.62 -14.63 -1.91
N LYS A 22 -11.35 -14.71 -3.03
CA LYS A 22 -11.54 -13.59 -3.96
C LYS A 22 -12.46 -12.54 -3.34
N ARG A 23 -12.21 -11.26 -3.64
CA ARG A 23 -13.04 -10.11 -3.19
C ARG A 23 -13.09 -9.94 -1.66
N LEU A 24 -12.08 -10.44 -0.93
CA LEU A 24 -12.06 -10.39 0.54
C LEU A 24 -12.28 -8.97 1.09
N GLY A 25 -11.59 -7.97 0.54
CA GLY A 25 -11.76 -6.58 0.99
C GLY A 25 -13.18 -6.04 0.74
N GLU A 26 -13.85 -6.49 -0.32
CA GLU A 26 -15.25 -6.15 -0.57
C GLU A 26 -16.16 -6.77 0.48
N SER A 27 -15.96 -8.06 0.82
CA SER A 27 -16.71 -8.72 1.89
C SER A 27 -16.50 -8.06 3.26
N ILE A 28 -15.26 -7.66 3.59
CA ILE A 28 -14.96 -6.91 4.82
C ILE A 28 -15.77 -5.61 4.86
N ALA A 29 -15.77 -4.85 3.77
CA ALA A 29 -16.49 -3.59 3.70
C ALA A 29 -18.01 -3.75 3.76
N GLU A 30 -18.56 -4.80 3.13
CA GLU A 30 -19.99 -5.13 3.18
C GLU A 30 -20.43 -5.45 4.63
N VAL A 31 -19.67 -6.30 5.34
CA VAL A 31 -19.95 -6.64 6.74
C VAL A 31 -19.84 -5.42 7.64
N LEU A 32 -18.79 -4.60 7.49
CA LEU A 32 -18.65 -3.36 8.26
C LEU A 32 -19.84 -2.41 8.03
N GLN A 33 -20.30 -2.28 6.79
CA GLN A 33 -21.44 -1.43 6.45
C GLN A 33 -22.75 -1.98 7.05
N GLU A 34 -22.96 -3.30 6.99
CA GLU A 34 -24.13 -3.95 7.56
C GLU A 34 -24.18 -3.80 9.09
N CYS A 35 -23.06 -3.99 9.78
CA CYS A 35 -22.96 -3.80 11.23
C CYS A 35 -23.39 -2.39 11.69
N ILE A 36 -23.11 -1.37 10.88
CA ILE A 36 -23.47 0.03 11.18
C ILE A 36 -24.96 0.28 10.92
N GLN A 37 -25.51 -0.30 9.86
CA GLN A 37 -26.90 -0.09 9.45
C GLN A 37 -27.90 -0.84 10.34
N SER A 38 -27.56 -2.06 10.74
CA SER A 38 -28.43 -2.95 11.53
C SER A 38 -28.51 -2.56 13.01
N HIS A 39 -27.47 -1.93 13.56
CA HIS A 39 -27.42 -1.54 14.96
C HIS A 39 -27.45 -0.01 15.15
N VAL A 40 -28.64 0.59 15.09
CA VAL A 40 -28.88 2.01 15.40
C VAL A 40 -28.31 2.43 16.76
N MET A 41 -28.25 1.51 17.74
CA MET A 41 -27.66 1.76 19.07
C MET A 41 -26.12 1.81 19.07
N VAL A 42 -25.45 1.11 18.15
CA VAL A 42 -23.99 1.08 18.04
C VAL A 42 -23.44 2.41 17.49
N ARG A 43 -24.17 3.08 16.59
CA ARG A 43 -23.80 4.42 16.09
C ARG A 43 -23.68 5.48 17.19
N SER A 44 -24.41 5.34 18.30
CA SER A 44 -24.32 6.30 19.42
C SER A 44 -23.08 6.09 20.30
N SER A 45 -22.52 4.87 20.31
CA SER A 45 -21.45 4.44 21.23
C SER A 45 -20.05 4.45 20.59
N ILE A 46 -19.96 4.42 19.26
CA ILE A 46 -18.67 4.47 18.53
C ILE A 46 -18.04 5.86 18.62
N SER A 47 -16.71 5.90 18.74
CA SER A 47 -15.88 7.11 18.71
C SER A 47 -16.06 7.93 17.42
N SER A 48 -15.78 9.23 17.48
CA SER A 48 -15.80 10.09 16.29
C SER A 48 -14.82 9.61 15.21
N HIS A 49 -13.61 9.22 15.63
CA HIS A 49 -12.57 8.75 14.72
C HIS A 49 -12.98 7.49 13.95
N THR A 50 -13.53 6.49 14.64
CA THR A 50 -13.99 5.26 13.96
C THR A 50 -15.17 5.54 13.03
N LYS A 51 -16.05 6.50 13.36
CA LYS A 51 -17.12 6.93 12.44
C LYS A 51 -16.56 7.53 11.16
N GLU A 52 -15.58 8.43 11.27
CA GLU A 52 -14.93 9.07 10.13
C GLU A 52 -14.29 8.03 9.19
N GLN A 53 -13.57 7.04 9.73
CA GLN A 53 -12.96 5.98 8.94
C GLN A 53 -14.00 5.10 8.21
N LEU A 54 -15.12 4.81 8.86
CA LEU A 54 -16.20 4.03 8.26
C LEU A 54 -16.95 4.82 7.19
N ASP A 55 -17.16 6.12 7.38
CA ASP A 55 -17.72 7.01 6.37
C ASP A 55 -16.76 7.17 5.18
N GLU A 56 -15.44 7.24 5.42
CA GLU A 56 -14.43 7.23 4.36
C GLU A 56 -14.49 5.92 3.54
N LEU A 57 -14.62 4.76 4.21
CA LEU A 57 -14.78 3.47 3.55
C LEU A 57 -16.05 3.43 2.70
N ALA A 58 -17.18 3.92 3.22
CA ALA A 58 -18.44 3.99 2.48
C ALA A 58 -18.33 4.91 1.25
N ASN A 59 -17.65 6.05 1.40
CA ASN A 59 -17.39 6.99 0.31
C ASN A 59 -16.45 6.40 -0.76
N SER A 60 -15.42 5.68 -0.34
CA SER A 60 -14.53 4.90 -1.21
C SER A 60 -15.33 3.90 -2.06
N ARG A 61 -16.27 3.15 -1.46
CA ARG A 61 -17.14 2.21 -2.18
C ARG A 61 -18.07 2.90 -3.17
N ARG A 62 -18.66 4.04 -2.80
CA ARG A 62 -19.47 4.85 -3.73
C ARG A 62 -18.63 5.33 -4.91
N ARG A 63 -17.42 5.81 -4.66
CA ARG A 63 -16.47 6.27 -5.67
C ARG A 63 -16.12 5.16 -6.66
N THR A 64 -15.79 3.97 -6.17
CA THR A 64 -15.53 2.80 -7.02
C THR A 64 -16.71 2.45 -7.91
N LYS A 65 -17.96 2.55 -7.41
CA LYS A 65 -19.17 2.31 -8.22
C LYS A 65 -19.37 3.40 -9.28
N TRP A 66 -19.13 4.66 -8.92
CA TRP A 66 -19.23 5.80 -9.84
C TRP A 66 -18.21 5.72 -10.97
N GLU A 67 -16.95 5.43 -10.62
CA GLU A 67 -15.84 5.32 -11.58
C GLU A 67 -15.96 4.12 -12.53
N LYS A 68 -16.76 3.09 -12.18
CA LYS A 68 -17.07 1.99 -13.11
C LYS A 68 -17.86 2.45 -14.34
N ASN A 69 -18.64 3.52 -14.21
CA ASN A 69 -19.48 4.06 -15.28
C ASN A 69 -18.88 5.31 -15.93
N MET A 70 -17.67 5.70 -15.53
CA MET A 70 -16.97 6.88 -16.05
C MET A 70 -16.25 6.54 -17.37
N PRO A 71 -16.22 7.45 -18.36
CA PRO A 71 -15.42 7.29 -19.58
C PRO A 71 -13.94 7.03 -19.25
N LYS A 72 -13.26 6.25 -20.11
CA LYS A 72 -11.85 5.90 -19.88
C LYS A 72 -10.95 7.14 -19.96
N GLU A 73 -11.28 8.07 -20.85
CA GLU A 73 -10.58 9.34 -21.05
C GLU A 73 -10.61 10.17 -19.77
N ASP A 74 -11.78 10.27 -19.12
CA ASP A 74 -11.93 11.00 -17.87
C ASP A 74 -11.14 10.33 -16.72
N LEU A 75 -11.08 9.00 -16.69
CA LEU A 75 -10.26 8.27 -15.72
C LEU A 75 -8.76 8.55 -15.94
N HIS A 76 -8.31 8.61 -17.19
CA HIS A 76 -6.92 8.99 -17.51
C HIS A 76 -6.62 10.43 -17.10
N ILE A 77 -7.57 11.36 -17.31
CA ILE A 77 -7.43 12.75 -16.85
C ILE A 77 -7.30 12.80 -15.32
N LYS A 78 -8.14 12.06 -14.58
CA LYS A 78 -8.03 11.96 -13.12
C LYS A 78 -6.69 11.37 -12.67
N GLN A 79 -6.21 10.33 -13.35
CA GLN A 79 -4.92 9.71 -13.05
C GLN A 79 -3.76 10.70 -13.30
N ALA A 80 -3.78 11.42 -14.41
CA ALA A 80 -2.80 12.45 -14.73
C ALA A 80 -2.82 13.60 -13.71
N ALA A 81 -4.01 14.07 -13.32
CA ALA A 81 -4.15 15.10 -12.28
C ALA A 81 -3.57 14.62 -10.94
N ALA A 82 -3.89 13.39 -10.52
CA ALA A 82 -3.33 12.81 -9.30
C ALA A 82 -1.79 12.68 -9.36
N LEU A 83 -1.23 12.39 -10.54
CA LEU A 83 0.22 12.34 -10.75
C LEU A 83 0.87 13.72 -10.58
N VAL A 84 0.26 14.79 -11.10
CA VAL A 84 0.76 16.16 -10.90
C VAL A 84 0.80 16.50 -9.40
N VAL A 85 -0.28 16.23 -8.68
CA VAL A 85 -0.35 16.47 -7.23
C VAL A 85 0.66 15.60 -6.46
N LYS A 86 0.92 14.35 -6.90
CA LYS A 86 1.99 13.51 -6.35
C LYS A 86 3.35 14.19 -6.50
N LEU A 87 3.66 14.73 -7.68
CA LEU A 87 4.94 15.40 -7.95
C LEU A 87 5.12 16.65 -7.09
N GLU A 88 4.06 17.41 -6.84
CA GLU A 88 4.09 18.51 -5.87
C GLU A 88 4.41 18.02 -4.46
N GLY A 89 3.78 16.91 -4.03
CA GLY A 89 4.09 16.26 -2.75
C GLY A 89 5.55 15.82 -2.65
N ASN A 90 6.09 15.23 -3.73
CA ASN A 90 7.51 14.88 -3.80
C ASN A 90 8.41 16.10 -3.67
N SER A 91 8.09 17.21 -4.35
CA SER A 91 8.84 18.46 -4.24
C SER A 91 8.85 19.01 -2.80
N LEU A 92 7.69 19.00 -2.13
CA LEU A 92 7.59 19.43 -0.74
C LEU A 92 8.40 18.52 0.18
N PHE A 93 8.33 17.21 -0.04
CA PHE A 93 9.09 16.22 0.71
C PHE A 93 10.60 16.48 0.59
N SER A 94 11.10 16.64 -0.63
CA SER A 94 12.52 16.93 -0.89
C SER A 94 12.98 18.28 -0.32
N SER A 95 12.06 19.25 -0.19
CA SER A 95 12.35 20.54 0.44
C SER A 95 12.30 20.52 1.98
N GLY A 96 11.93 19.38 2.59
CA GLY A 96 11.81 19.21 4.03
C GLY A 96 10.44 19.60 4.62
N ASP A 97 9.50 20.09 3.81
CA ASP A 97 8.11 20.32 4.25
C ASP A 97 7.32 19.00 4.26
N ILE A 98 7.54 18.22 5.31
CA ILE A 98 6.93 16.88 5.46
C ILE A 98 5.41 16.96 5.64
N ALA A 99 4.92 17.96 6.38
CA ALA A 99 3.48 18.13 6.61
C ALA A 99 2.76 18.53 5.32
N GLY A 100 3.35 19.46 4.54
CA GLY A 100 2.86 19.83 3.22
C GLY A 100 2.87 18.66 2.24
N ALA A 101 3.93 17.85 2.25
CA ALA A 101 4.01 16.62 1.45
C ALA A 101 2.88 15.64 1.79
N ALA A 102 2.64 15.37 3.08
CA ALA A 102 1.56 14.49 3.53
C ALA A 102 0.17 14.99 3.08
N ALA A 103 -0.05 16.30 3.14
CA ALA A 103 -1.29 16.93 2.66
C ALA A 103 -1.46 16.73 1.15
N LYS A 104 -0.39 16.93 0.36
CA LYS A 104 -0.41 16.71 -1.09
C LYS A 104 -0.64 15.25 -1.48
N TYR A 105 0.00 14.29 -0.80
CA TYR A 105 -0.30 12.87 -1.04
C TYR A 105 -1.76 12.51 -0.70
N THR A 106 -2.35 13.15 0.31
CA THR A 106 -3.77 12.98 0.64
C THR A 106 -4.68 13.52 -0.46
N GLU A 107 -4.38 14.69 -1.00
CA GLU A 107 -5.07 15.29 -2.14
C GLU A 107 -4.97 14.39 -3.39
N ALA A 108 -3.77 13.86 -3.67
CA ALA A 108 -3.55 12.92 -4.76
C ALA A 108 -4.36 11.63 -4.57
N LEU A 109 -4.43 11.06 -3.36
CA LEU A 109 -5.25 9.87 -3.06
C LEU A 109 -6.75 10.11 -3.24
N ALA A 110 -7.22 11.33 -2.97
CA ALA A 110 -8.61 11.72 -3.12
C ALA A 110 -9.03 11.77 -4.61
N SER A 111 -8.15 12.24 -5.48
CA SER A 111 -8.38 12.38 -6.92
C SER A 111 -8.02 11.12 -7.73
N CYS A 112 -7.08 10.31 -7.25
CA CYS A 112 -6.58 9.11 -7.92
C CYS A 112 -7.68 8.06 -8.11
N PRO A 113 -7.89 7.55 -9.34
CA PRO A 113 -8.88 6.50 -9.60
C PRO A 113 -8.70 5.28 -8.70
N MET A 114 -9.80 4.70 -8.23
CA MET A 114 -9.78 3.57 -7.30
C MET A 114 -9.14 2.31 -7.90
N LYS A 115 -9.16 2.20 -9.24
CA LYS A 115 -8.54 1.09 -9.99
C LYS A 115 -7.03 1.28 -10.25
N SER A 116 -6.49 2.49 -10.07
CA SER A 116 -5.07 2.81 -10.25
C SER A 116 -4.26 2.33 -9.04
N ARG A 117 -4.23 1.00 -8.84
CA ARG A 117 -3.70 0.37 -7.62
C ARG A 117 -2.22 0.65 -7.41
N LYS A 118 -1.42 0.69 -8.48
CA LYS A 118 0.02 0.96 -8.41
C LYS A 118 0.27 2.38 -7.91
N GLU A 119 -0.41 3.36 -8.48
CA GLU A 119 -0.30 4.77 -8.10
C GLU A 119 -0.78 4.99 -6.66
N ARG A 120 -1.92 4.41 -6.28
CA ARG A 120 -2.44 4.49 -4.91
C ARG A 120 -1.48 3.86 -3.90
N LEU A 121 -0.87 2.72 -4.23
CA LEU A 121 0.13 2.07 -3.40
C LEU A 121 1.30 2.99 -3.11
N VAL A 122 1.88 3.62 -4.14
CA VAL A 122 3.01 4.54 -3.98
C VAL A 122 2.61 5.73 -3.12
N LEU A 123 1.44 6.32 -3.36
CA LEU A 123 0.92 7.45 -2.58
C LEU A 123 0.75 7.10 -1.09
N PHE A 124 0.13 5.96 -0.76
CA PHE A 124 0.03 5.50 0.62
C PHE A 124 1.41 5.26 1.22
N SER A 125 2.32 4.62 0.49
CA SER A 125 3.66 4.35 0.99
C SER A 125 4.42 5.66 1.29
N ASN A 126 4.35 6.66 0.41
CA ASN A 126 5.01 7.95 0.60
C ASN A 126 4.39 8.76 1.74
N ARG A 127 3.07 8.71 1.90
CA ARG A 127 2.39 9.34 3.03
C ARG A 127 2.71 8.64 4.36
N ALA A 128 2.85 7.30 4.36
CA ALA A 128 3.35 6.57 5.52
C ALA A 128 4.76 7.03 5.93
N GLN A 129 5.63 7.28 4.95
CA GLN A 129 6.94 7.88 5.22
C GLN A 129 6.76 9.23 5.94
N CYS A 130 5.93 10.13 5.41
CA CYS A 130 5.70 11.42 6.06
C CYS A 130 5.23 11.27 7.52
N HIS A 131 4.31 10.33 7.77
CA HIS A 131 3.82 10.05 9.12
C HIS A 131 4.91 9.54 10.08
N LEU A 132 5.86 8.72 9.61
CA LEU A 132 7.00 8.30 10.44
C LEU A 132 7.83 9.50 10.91
N LEU A 133 8.12 10.41 9.99
CA LEU A 133 8.97 11.58 10.26
C LEU A 133 8.29 12.59 11.18
N MET A 134 6.97 12.68 11.08
CA MET A 134 6.14 13.46 11.99
C MET A 134 5.87 12.75 13.33
N GLN A 135 6.50 11.60 13.60
CA GLN A 135 6.30 10.81 14.81
C GLN A 135 4.83 10.36 15.03
N GLN A 136 4.15 9.98 13.94
CA GLN A 136 2.76 9.53 13.92
C GLN A 136 2.68 8.05 13.54
N PRO A 137 3.11 7.12 14.42
CA PRO A 137 3.28 5.72 14.06
C PRO A 137 1.97 5.00 13.68
N LEU A 138 0.85 5.34 14.33
CA LEU A 138 -0.46 4.74 14.01
C LEU A 138 -0.93 5.07 12.58
N ALA A 139 -0.73 6.32 12.15
CA ALA A 139 -1.05 6.75 10.79
C ALA A 139 -0.12 6.08 9.76
N ALA A 140 1.17 5.97 10.08
CA ALA A 140 2.14 5.25 9.25
C ALA A 140 1.78 3.77 9.09
N ILE A 141 1.33 3.09 10.15
CA ILE A 141 0.88 1.68 10.10
C ILE A 141 -0.33 1.53 9.19
N SER A 142 -1.32 2.42 9.32
CA SER A 142 -2.54 2.38 8.49
C SER A 142 -2.18 2.53 7.01
N ASP A 143 -1.44 3.58 6.65
CA ASP A 143 -1.04 3.82 5.26
C ASP A 143 -0.15 2.72 4.69
N ALA A 144 0.85 2.25 5.44
CA ALA A 144 1.71 1.17 5.00
C ALA A 144 0.93 -0.14 4.80
N THR A 145 -0.06 -0.42 5.66
CA THR A 145 -0.95 -1.58 5.53
C THR A 145 -1.82 -1.47 4.28
N ARG A 146 -2.42 -0.30 4.02
CA ARG A 146 -3.19 -0.07 2.78
C ARG A 146 -2.32 -0.26 1.54
N ALA A 147 -1.10 0.26 1.53
CA ALA A 147 -0.14 0.05 0.44
C ALA A 147 0.16 -1.45 0.22
N LEU A 148 0.38 -2.21 1.29
CA LEU A 148 0.65 -3.65 1.21
C LEU A 148 -0.55 -4.48 0.73
N CYS A 149 -1.77 -4.03 1.05
CA CYS A 149 -3.02 -4.60 0.54
C CYS A 149 -3.23 -4.33 -0.96
N LEU A 150 -2.68 -3.21 -1.45
CA LEU A 150 -2.77 -2.81 -2.85
C LEU A 150 -1.79 -3.57 -3.76
N HIS A 151 -0.65 -4.01 -3.22
CA HIS A 151 0.38 -4.72 -3.97
C HIS A 151 -0.12 -6.06 -4.51
N SER A 152 0.44 -6.49 -5.65
CA SER A 152 0.19 -7.81 -6.24
C SER A 152 1.54 -8.43 -6.59
N PRO A 153 2.00 -9.48 -5.87
CA PRO A 153 1.30 -10.21 -4.80
C PRO A 153 1.14 -9.39 -3.51
N ILE A 154 0.13 -9.67 -2.68
CA ILE A 154 -0.08 -8.93 -1.42
C ILE A 154 1.14 -9.04 -0.50
N ASN A 155 1.40 -8.01 0.31
CA ASN A 155 2.47 -7.96 1.31
C ASN A 155 3.90 -8.09 0.73
N ARG A 156 4.11 -7.66 -0.51
CA ARG A 156 5.43 -7.74 -1.18
C ARG A 156 6.02 -6.39 -1.61
N HIS A 157 5.60 -5.31 -0.97
CA HIS A 157 6.18 -3.99 -1.23
C HIS A 157 7.23 -3.63 -0.16
N ALA A 158 8.51 -3.76 -0.50
CA ALA A 158 9.65 -3.62 0.43
C ALA A 158 9.60 -2.30 1.22
N LYS A 159 9.42 -1.16 0.55
CA LYS A 159 9.38 0.16 1.21
C LYS A 159 8.25 0.25 2.24
N SER A 160 7.06 -0.28 1.93
CA SER A 160 5.95 -0.29 2.90
C SER A 160 6.17 -1.24 4.07
N LEU A 161 6.80 -2.41 3.84
CA LEU A 161 7.18 -3.33 4.93
C LEU A 161 8.15 -2.64 5.90
N TRP A 162 9.19 -2.00 5.36
CA TRP A 162 10.17 -1.29 6.17
C TRP A 162 9.54 -0.16 6.99
N ARG A 163 8.72 0.68 6.34
CA ARG A 163 8.00 1.78 7.00
C ARG A 163 7.10 1.28 8.13
N ARG A 164 6.39 0.16 7.92
CA ARG A 164 5.53 -0.43 8.95
C ARG A 164 6.33 -1.07 10.09
N ALA A 165 7.47 -1.69 9.80
CA ALA A 165 8.39 -2.22 10.80
C ALA A 165 8.91 -1.11 11.73
N GLN A 166 9.29 0.04 11.17
CA GLN A 166 9.72 1.22 11.93
C GLN A 166 8.58 1.76 12.82
N ALA A 167 7.37 1.88 12.26
CA ALA A 167 6.22 2.35 13.03
C ALA A 167 5.84 1.40 14.19
N TYR A 168 5.96 0.08 13.99
CA TYR A 168 5.77 -0.89 15.06
C TYR A 168 6.86 -0.79 16.15
N ASP A 169 8.12 -0.54 15.77
CA ASP A 169 9.21 -0.31 16.72
C ASP A 169 8.92 0.91 17.61
N MET A 170 8.44 2.02 17.03
CA MET A 170 8.04 3.23 17.77
C MET A 170 6.93 2.96 18.81
N LEU A 171 6.07 1.96 18.57
CA LEU A 171 5.00 1.55 19.48
C LEU A 171 5.43 0.44 20.47
N GLY A 172 6.66 -0.05 20.40
CA GLY A 172 7.13 -1.18 21.21
C GLY A 172 6.53 -2.53 20.80
N LEU A 173 5.94 -2.63 19.60
CA LEU A 173 5.34 -3.83 19.04
C LEU A 173 6.42 -4.70 18.39
N ALA A 174 7.27 -5.29 19.24
CA ALA A 174 8.51 -5.92 18.81
C ALA A 174 8.31 -7.13 17.88
N LYS A 175 7.24 -7.90 18.08
CA LYS A 175 6.96 -9.09 17.26
C LYS A 175 6.55 -8.69 15.85
N GLU A 176 5.66 -7.71 15.76
CA GLU A 176 5.13 -7.16 14.52
C GLU A 176 6.24 -6.48 13.73
N SER A 177 7.05 -5.66 14.40
CA SER A 177 8.24 -5.02 13.81
C SER A 177 9.24 -6.06 13.25
N LEU A 178 9.53 -7.11 14.02
CA LEU A 178 10.43 -8.19 13.60
C LEU A 178 9.91 -8.93 12.36
N LEU A 179 8.61 -9.25 12.32
CA LEU A 179 8.00 -9.95 11.19
C LEU A 179 8.09 -9.13 9.89
N ASP A 180 7.76 -7.84 9.95
CA ASP A 180 7.86 -6.95 8.79
C ASP A 180 9.33 -6.75 8.35
N ALA A 181 10.27 -6.64 9.29
CA ALA A 181 11.70 -6.52 8.97
C ALA A 181 12.25 -7.77 8.25
N ILE A 182 11.85 -8.97 8.69
CA ILE A 182 12.22 -10.23 8.04
C ILE A 182 11.62 -10.30 6.63
N LEU A 183 10.34 -9.94 6.47
CA LEU A 183 9.69 -9.90 5.16
C LEU A 183 10.36 -8.89 4.23
N PHE A 184 10.75 -7.73 4.74
CA PHE A 184 11.50 -6.72 3.99
C PHE A 184 12.83 -7.28 3.46
N ILE A 185 13.62 -7.95 4.32
CA ILE A 185 14.89 -8.57 3.92
C ILE A 185 14.67 -9.63 2.83
N ASN A 186 13.63 -10.44 2.99
CA ASN A 186 13.26 -11.46 2.02
C ASN A 186 12.80 -10.87 0.68
N GLU A 187 12.16 -9.70 0.67
CA GLU A 187 11.79 -9.02 -0.58
C GLU A 187 13.02 -8.39 -1.24
N CYS A 188 13.93 -7.78 -0.47
CA CYS A 188 15.18 -7.22 -1.01
C CYS A 188 16.03 -8.28 -1.71
N SER A 189 16.09 -9.50 -1.17
CA SER A 189 16.86 -10.59 -1.77
C SER A 189 16.25 -11.15 -3.06
N GLN A 190 14.94 -10.95 -3.27
CA GLN A 190 14.20 -11.45 -4.44
C GLN A 190 13.90 -10.35 -5.49
N SER A 191 14.17 -9.08 -5.17
CA SER A 191 13.82 -7.96 -6.04
C SER A 191 14.68 -7.91 -7.32
N THR A 192 14.02 -7.55 -8.42
CA THR A 192 14.66 -7.23 -9.71
C THR A 192 14.90 -5.73 -9.91
N ASP A 193 14.38 -4.89 -9.00
CA ASP A 193 14.58 -3.43 -9.03
C ASP A 193 16.07 -3.11 -8.90
N PRO A 194 16.68 -2.31 -9.80
CA PRO A 194 18.09 -1.93 -9.75
C PRO A 194 18.57 -1.48 -8.35
N ASP A 195 17.80 -0.62 -7.69
CA ASP A 195 18.15 -0.02 -6.40
C ASP A 195 18.13 -1.03 -5.25
N LEU A 196 17.17 -1.96 -5.27
CA LEU A 196 17.08 -3.06 -4.32
C LEU A 196 17.95 -4.27 -4.73
N SER A 197 18.33 -4.38 -6.00
CA SER A 197 19.13 -5.49 -6.54
C SER A 197 20.62 -5.37 -6.22
N LEU A 198 21.08 -4.15 -5.88
CA LEU A 198 22.40 -3.92 -5.26
C LEU A 198 22.58 -4.73 -3.96
N TRP A 199 21.47 -5.15 -3.34
CA TRP A 199 21.42 -5.89 -2.09
C TRP A 199 21.31 -7.41 -2.31
N LYS A 200 21.52 -7.90 -3.54
CA LYS A 200 21.59 -9.35 -3.81
C LYS A 200 22.65 -9.99 -2.91
N ASN A 201 22.15 -10.76 -1.93
CA ASN A 201 22.92 -11.48 -0.90
C ASN A 201 23.53 -10.64 0.24
N LYS A 202 23.14 -9.36 0.41
CA LYS A 202 23.56 -8.55 1.58
C LYS A 202 22.34 -7.90 2.25
N VAL A 203 22.21 -8.17 3.55
CA VAL A 203 21.19 -7.53 4.38
C VAL A 203 21.66 -6.11 4.71
N PRO A 204 20.79 -5.09 4.62
CA PRO A 204 21.13 -3.78 5.14
C PRO A 204 21.54 -3.77 6.60
N ASP A 205 22.63 -3.05 6.91
CA ASP A 205 23.11 -2.90 8.28
C ASP A 205 22.01 -2.37 9.20
N TYR A 206 21.20 -1.43 8.71
CA TYR A 206 20.05 -0.89 9.44
C TYR A 206 18.96 -1.94 9.70
N ALA A 207 18.70 -2.82 8.73
CA ALA A 207 17.73 -3.88 8.86
C ALA A 207 18.22 -4.97 9.81
N GLU A 208 19.52 -5.30 9.74
CA GLU A 208 20.16 -6.22 10.69
C GLU A 208 20.11 -5.68 12.12
N ARG A 209 20.42 -4.39 12.32
CA ARG A 209 20.29 -3.72 13.62
C ARG A 209 18.87 -3.81 14.17
N LEU A 210 17.87 -3.49 13.35
CA LEU A 210 16.47 -3.56 13.77
C LEU A 210 16.07 -4.99 14.13
N VAL A 211 16.42 -5.98 13.30
CA VAL A 211 16.14 -7.40 13.58
C VAL A 211 16.77 -7.83 14.91
N LYS A 212 18.05 -7.53 15.14
CA LYS A 212 18.73 -7.85 16.41
C LYS A 212 18.05 -7.19 17.60
N LYS A 213 17.66 -5.90 17.48
CA LYS A 213 16.93 -5.16 18.50
C LYS A 213 15.60 -5.86 18.84
N GLN A 214 14.78 -6.15 17.82
CA GLN A 214 13.46 -6.74 18.03
C GLN A 214 13.49 -8.20 18.46
N MET A 215 14.48 -8.98 18.02
CA MET A 215 14.70 -10.34 18.50
C MET A 215 14.96 -10.33 20.01
N ARG A 216 15.86 -9.47 20.50
CA ARG A 216 16.15 -9.35 21.94
C ARG A 216 14.93 -8.91 22.76
N ALA A 217 14.10 -8.03 22.21
CA ALA A 217 12.88 -7.56 22.86
C ALA A 217 11.75 -8.61 22.85
N SER A 218 11.74 -9.51 21.87
CA SER A 218 10.71 -10.55 21.75
C SER A 218 10.97 -11.71 22.71
N TRP A 219 9.98 -12.01 23.57
CA TRP A 219 10.08 -13.06 24.60
C TRP A 219 10.52 -14.43 24.09
N LEU A 220 10.16 -14.78 22.85
CA LEU A 220 10.55 -16.01 22.16
C LEU A 220 12.07 -16.22 22.11
N PHE A 221 12.86 -15.15 22.12
CA PHE A 221 14.33 -15.21 22.11
C PHE A 221 14.96 -14.73 23.40
N ARG A 222 14.18 -14.40 24.44
CA ARG A 222 14.72 -13.87 25.70
C ARG A 222 15.68 -14.86 26.35
N GLU A 223 15.31 -16.14 26.38
CA GLU A 223 16.16 -17.19 26.96
C GLU A 223 17.40 -17.50 26.10
N ALA A 224 17.26 -17.45 24.76
CA ALA A 224 18.38 -17.59 23.85
C ALA A 224 19.35 -16.39 23.90
N ALA A 225 18.82 -15.17 24.04
CA ALA A 225 19.58 -13.93 24.20
C ALA A 225 20.36 -13.92 25.53
N ILE A 226 19.76 -14.42 26.62
CA ILE A 226 20.43 -14.61 27.90
C ILE A 226 21.59 -15.63 27.78
N LYS A 227 21.37 -16.74 27.07
CA LYS A 227 22.37 -17.81 26.91
C LYS A 227 23.53 -17.46 25.96
N HIS A 228 23.32 -16.59 24.98
CA HIS A 228 24.31 -16.32 23.91
C HIS A 228 24.88 -14.89 23.87
N GLY A 229 24.56 -13.99 24.82
CA GLY A 229 24.98 -12.59 24.66
C GLY A 229 24.94 -11.65 25.88
N SER A 230 25.16 -12.14 27.09
CA SER A 230 25.61 -11.25 28.18
C SER A 230 27.11 -10.94 28.00
N THR A 231 27.46 -10.02 27.11
CA THR A 231 28.68 -9.25 27.28
C THR A 231 28.42 -8.29 28.45
N ASN A 232 28.99 -8.61 29.61
CA ASN A 232 28.99 -7.74 30.78
C ASN A 232 29.56 -6.36 30.42
N HIS A 233 28.70 -5.36 30.29
CA HIS A 233 29.04 -4.01 30.73
C HIS A 233 28.37 -3.79 32.07
N HIS A 234 29.11 -4.13 33.12
CA HIS A 234 28.82 -3.69 34.47
C HIS A 234 29.31 -2.23 34.55
N GLY A 235 28.38 -1.29 34.49
CA GLY A 235 28.70 0.14 34.49
C GLY A 235 27.44 0.98 34.63
N ASP A 236 27.05 1.13 35.89
CA ASP A 236 26.32 2.26 36.47
C ASP A 236 24.93 2.67 35.96
N ILE A 237 24.03 2.75 36.94
CA ILE A 237 22.75 3.42 36.86
C ILE A 237 23.06 4.89 37.16
N GLY A 238 23.21 5.71 36.12
CA GLY A 238 23.42 7.14 36.28
C GLY A 238 23.96 7.80 35.01
N ASP A 239 23.14 8.69 34.45
CA ASP A 239 23.52 9.72 33.48
C ASP A 239 24.32 9.30 32.24
N ILE A 240 23.62 9.03 31.14
CA ILE A 240 24.09 9.32 29.78
C ILE A 240 22.84 9.49 28.88
N TYR A 241 22.31 10.71 28.85
CA TYR A 241 21.80 11.26 27.60
C TYR A 241 23.03 11.55 26.75
N GLY A 242 23.51 10.52 26.05
CA GLY A 242 24.68 10.59 25.17
C GLY A 242 24.23 10.35 23.75
N GLU A 243 24.17 11.46 23.00
CA GLU A 243 24.10 11.59 21.55
C GLU A 243 23.47 10.41 20.80
N GLU A 244 22.18 10.57 20.50
CA GLU A 244 21.59 10.01 19.29
C GLU A 244 22.52 10.38 18.13
N GLY A 245 23.31 9.40 17.67
CA GLY A 245 24.04 9.51 16.42
C GLY A 245 23.04 9.88 15.34
N ASP A 246 23.16 11.11 14.86
CA ASP A 246 22.53 11.65 13.67
C ASP A 246 22.99 10.84 12.45
N ASP A 247 22.44 9.63 12.33
CA ASP A 247 22.66 8.75 11.21
C ASP A 247 21.41 8.87 10.34
N SER A 248 21.40 9.94 9.56
CA SER A 248 20.47 10.27 8.48
C SER A 248 20.15 9.07 7.55
N GLU A 249 19.26 8.16 7.98
CA GLU A 249 18.73 7.03 7.19
C GLU A 249 17.56 7.49 6.31
N TRP A 250 17.85 8.39 5.37
CA TRP A 250 16.89 8.92 4.40
C TRP A 250 16.95 8.24 3.02
N GLU A 251 17.70 7.16 2.89
CA GLU A 251 18.02 6.50 1.60
C GLU A 251 16.86 5.77 0.90
N THR A 252 15.60 5.93 1.34
CA THR A 252 14.44 5.42 0.57
C THR A 252 13.55 6.53 -0.01
N ALA A 253 13.95 7.79 0.11
CA ALA A 253 13.14 8.96 -0.26
C ALA A 253 13.27 9.43 -1.72
N SER A 254 14.26 8.99 -2.47
CA SER A 254 14.35 9.20 -3.91
C SER A 254 14.27 7.80 -4.53
N GLU A 255 13.38 7.47 -5.46
CA GLU A 255 13.42 7.99 -6.83
C GLU A 255 12.05 8.21 -7.48
N SER A 256 12.13 8.94 -8.60
CA SER A 256 11.09 9.20 -9.58
C SER A 256 10.69 7.95 -10.37
N ASP A 257 9.50 7.42 -10.11
CA ASP A 257 8.83 6.51 -11.05
C ASP A 257 8.44 7.27 -12.32
N ILE A 258 9.39 7.47 -13.23
CA ILE A 258 9.10 7.65 -14.66
C ILE A 258 9.27 6.28 -15.30
N GLU A 259 8.38 5.34 -14.97
CA GLU A 259 8.18 4.14 -15.79
C GLU A 259 6.98 4.38 -16.70
N ASN A 260 7.28 4.71 -17.96
CA ASN A 260 6.50 4.47 -19.17
C ASN A 260 4.97 4.53 -19.03
N ALA A 261 4.45 5.74 -18.89
CA ALA A 261 3.16 6.10 -19.46
C ALA A 261 3.28 6.11 -21.00
N VAL A 262 3.37 4.94 -21.64
CA VAL A 262 2.98 4.57 -23.02
C VAL A 262 3.47 3.13 -23.21
N GLY A 263 2.62 2.18 -22.83
CA GLY A 263 2.88 0.74 -22.95
C GLY A 263 1.59 -0.01 -22.67
N GLY A 264 0.65 0.06 -23.62
CA GLY A 264 -0.58 -0.69 -23.57
C GLY A 264 -0.31 -2.18 -23.66
N GLU A 265 -0.17 -2.85 -22.52
CA GLU A 265 -0.25 -4.31 -22.47
C GLU A 265 -1.72 -4.71 -22.42
N ALA A 266 -2.22 -5.05 -23.61
CA ALA A 266 -3.42 -5.83 -23.81
C ALA A 266 -3.23 -7.22 -23.17
N GLY A 267 -3.65 -7.35 -21.91
CA GLY A 267 -3.83 -8.63 -21.23
C GLY A 267 -4.99 -9.40 -21.86
N ASN A 268 -4.62 -10.29 -22.78
CA ASN A 268 -5.40 -11.37 -23.36
C ASN A 268 -6.22 -12.14 -22.30
N ASN A 269 -7.55 -12.15 -22.46
CA ASN A 269 -8.42 -13.19 -21.92
C ASN A 269 -9.75 -13.23 -22.68
N GLY A 270 -10.00 -14.36 -23.35
CA GLY A 270 -11.36 -14.85 -23.60
C GLY A 270 -11.97 -14.56 -24.96
N SER A 271 -11.60 -15.39 -25.94
CA SER A 271 -12.42 -15.87 -27.07
C SER A 271 -13.89 -15.44 -27.08
N TRP A 272 -14.25 -14.51 -27.97
CA TRP A 272 -15.56 -14.43 -28.61
C TRP A 272 -15.36 -13.91 -30.03
N GLN A 273 -15.18 -14.83 -30.99
CA GLN A 273 -15.33 -14.54 -32.42
C GLN A 273 -16.84 -14.51 -32.71
N ASN A 274 -17.35 -13.32 -33.04
CA ASN A 274 -18.64 -13.15 -33.68
C ASN A 274 -18.45 -13.45 -35.17
N ASP A 275 -18.91 -14.62 -35.60
CA ASP A 275 -19.18 -14.94 -37.00
C ASP A 275 -20.52 -14.29 -37.41
N GLU A 276 -20.51 -13.01 -37.79
CA GLU A 276 -21.64 -12.39 -38.48
C GLU A 276 -21.15 -11.22 -39.35
N GLN A 277 -20.51 -11.52 -40.50
CA GLN A 277 -20.66 -10.73 -41.73
C GLN A 277 -19.85 -11.32 -42.90
N GLU A 278 -20.45 -12.27 -43.61
CA GLU A 278 -20.15 -12.49 -45.03
C GLU A 278 -21.36 -13.15 -45.70
N LYS A 279 -22.40 -12.35 -45.95
CA LYS A 279 -23.55 -12.76 -46.75
C LYS A 279 -24.22 -11.55 -47.40
N ALA A 280 -23.50 -10.87 -48.29
CA ALA A 280 -24.09 -9.92 -49.21
C ALA A 280 -23.16 -9.59 -50.38
N GLU A 281 -22.66 -10.58 -51.12
CA GLU A 281 -22.04 -10.34 -52.44
C GLU A 281 -21.86 -11.63 -53.25
N HIS A 282 -22.94 -12.36 -53.51
CA HIS A 282 -22.98 -13.31 -54.64
C HIS A 282 -24.42 -13.70 -55.00
N GLU A 283 -25.24 -12.73 -55.36
CA GLU A 283 -26.52 -13.03 -56.04
C GLU A 283 -26.96 -11.88 -56.95
N LYS A 284 -26.09 -11.50 -57.90
CA LYS A 284 -26.46 -10.73 -59.11
C LYS A 284 -25.47 -11.04 -60.24
N SER A 285 -25.65 -12.20 -60.88
CA SER A 285 -25.33 -12.41 -62.30
C SER A 285 -25.66 -13.86 -62.67
N SER A 286 -26.96 -14.15 -62.77
CA SER A 286 -27.45 -15.30 -63.54
C SER A 286 -28.83 -14.95 -64.07
N LYS A 287 -28.82 -14.17 -65.16
CA LYS A 287 -29.86 -14.11 -66.20
C LYS A 287 -29.47 -13.02 -67.21
N GLU A 288 -28.99 -13.48 -68.35
CA GLU A 288 -28.98 -12.91 -69.72
C GLU A 288 -27.79 -13.57 -70.43
N GLY A 289 -28.01 -14.64 -71.20
CA GLY A 289 -28.42 -14.57 -72.60
C GLY A 289 -27.14 -14.69 -73.46
N SER A 290 -26.76 -15.88 -73.92
CA SER A 290 -27.14 -16.41 -75.25
C SER A 290 -27.00 -15.37 -76.35
N ILE A 291 -26.03 -15.58 -77.26
CA ILE A 291 -26.09 -15.45 -78.74
C ILE A 291 -24.71 -15.08 -79.30
N HIS A 292 -24.29 -15.92 -80.26
CA HIS A 292 -23.21 -15.83 -81.27
C HIS A 292 -21.75 -15.98 -80.85
#